data_AF-A0A958NJC8-F1
#
_entry.id   AF-A0A958NJC8-F1
#
_cell.length_a   1.000
_cell.length_b   1.000
_cell.length_c   1.000
_cell.angle_alpha   90.00
_cell.angle_beta   90.00
_cell.angle_gamma   90.00
#
_symmetry.space_group_name_H-M   'P 1'
#
loop_
_entity.id
_entity.type
_entity.pdbx_description
1 polymer ?
#
loop_
_entity_poly.entity_id
_entity_poly.type
_entity_poly.pdbx_seq_one_letter_code
_entity_poly.pdbx_strand_id
1 'polypeptide(L)'
;MPIVTINRISEYENRFRKIRLEVKGKLVAKINNGEKQKLELSNGKHYIQAKIDWCTSNILEVELIEDINIKLMKGKGSALYRTTFGFKEYLLLQLGVD
;
A
#
# COMPACT_ATOMS: atom_id res chain seq x y z
N MET A 1 -2.50 20.79 -2.45
CA MET A 1 -2.70 19.50 -1.77
C MET A 1 -2.17 18.44 -2.70
N PRO A 2 -1.00 17.86 -2.43
CA PRO A 2 -0.38 16.86 -3.28
C PRO A 2 -1.25 15.60 -3.34
N ILE A 3 -1.23 14.97 -4.50
CA ILE A 3 -1.95 13.74 -4.80
C ILE A 3 -0.98 12.58 -4.69
N VAL A 4 -1.31 11.63 -3.81
CA VAL A 4 -0.63 10.34 -3.75
C VAL A 4 -1.42 9.34 -4.60
N THR A 5 -0.82 8.88 -5.69
CA THR A 5 -1.42 7.84 -6.56
C THR A 5 -0.85 6.47 -6.20
N ILE A 6 -1.67 5.62 -5.62
CA ILE A 6 -1.31 4.25 -5.26
C ILE A 6 -1.79 3.31 -6.38
N ASN A 7 -0.85 2.70 -7.09
CA ASN A 7 -1.11 1.71 -8.13
C ASN A 7 -0.93 0.30 -7.57
N ARG A 8 -2.02 -0.45 -7.43
CA ARG A 8 -1.95 -1.85 -7.01
C ARG A 8 -1.68 -2.75 -8.21
N ILE A 9 -0.55 -3.43 -8.19
CA ILE A 9 -0.20 -4.44 -9.19
C ILE A 9 -1.21 -5.59 -9.14
N SER A 10 -1.68 -6.02 -10.31
CA SER A 10 -2.60 -7.14 -10.44
C SER A 10 -1.87 -8.45 -10.12
N GLU A 11 -2.45 -9.26 -9.24
CA GLU A 11 -1.92 -10.57 -8.87
C GLU A 11 -3.02 -11.59 -8.63
N TYR A 12 -2.68 -12.87 -8.68
CA TYR A 12 -3.65 -13.96 -8.54
C TYR A 12 -4.08 -14.18 -7.08
N GLU A 13 -3.13 -14.24 -6.15
CA GLU A 13 -3.39 -14.65 -4.76
C GLU A 13 -4.42 -13.77 -4.04
N ASN A 14 -4.32 -12.45 -4.23
CA ASN A 14 -5.20 -11.49 -3.57
C ASN A 14 -6.25 -10.88 -4.50
N ARG A 15 -6.49 -11.50 -5.67
CA ARG A 15 -7.36 -10.93 -6.73
C ARG A 15 -8.72 -10.45 -6.21
N PHE A 16 -9.35 -11.22 -5.34
CA PHE A 16 -10.69 -10.93 -4.80
C PHE A 16 -10.68 -10.13 -3.50
N ARG A 17 -9.49 -9.83 -2.96
CA ARG A 17 -9.34 -9.13 -1.68
C ARG A 17 -9.18 -7.64 -1.92
N LYS A 18 -9.96 -6.82 -1.21
CA LYS A 18 -9.76 -5.36 -1.14
C LYS A 18 -8.66 -5.06 -0.13
N ILE A 19 -7.62 -4.35 -0.56
CA ILE A 19 -6.54 -3.93 0.34
C ILE A 19 -6.91 -2.59 0.97
N ARG A 20 -6.77 -2.49 2.29
CA ARG A 20 -6.98 -1.25 3.05
C ARG A 20 -5.75 -0.37 2.93
N LEU A 21 -5.95 0.92 2.67
CA LEU A 21 -4.91 1.93 2.65
C LEU A 21 -5.08 2.79 3.91
N GLU A 22 -4.03 2.86 4.72
CA GLU A 22 -4.02 3.61 5.97
C GLU A 22 -2.96 4.71 5.93
N VAL A 23 -3.34 5.91 6.37
CA VAL A 23 -2.44 7.05 6.54
C VAL A 23 -2.41 7.40 8.02
N LYS A 24 -1.22 7.39 8.62
CA LYS A 24 -1.03 7.62 10.07
C LYS A 24 -1.92 6.69 10.91
N GLY A 25 -2.07 5.43 10.47
CA GLY A 25 -2.89 4.40 11.14
C GLY A 25 -4.41 4.53 10.95
N LYS A 26 -4.89 5.54 10.21
CA LYS A 26 -6.33 5.71 9.92
C LYS A 26 -6.65 5.18 8.53
N LEU A 27 -7.71 4.37 8.41
CA LEU A 27 -8.23 3.91 7.13
C LEU A 27 -8.72 5.10 6.31
N VAL A 28 -8.13 5.30 5.13
CA VAL A 28 -8.52 6.38 4.21
C VAL A 28 -9.21 5.86 2.96
N ALA A 29 -8.84 4.65 2.49
CA ALA A 29 -9.41 4.07 1.29
C ALA A 29 -9.27 2.55 1.25
N LYS A 30 -9.94 1.91 0.30
CA LYS A 30 -9.75 0.51 -0.07
C LYS A 30 -9.49 0.42 -1.56
N ILE A 31 -8.58 -0.45 -1.99
CA ILE A 31 -8.16 -0.58 -3.39
C ILE A 31 -8.34 -2.02 -3.89
N ASN A 32 -9.02 -2.17 -5.04
CA ASN A 32 -9.25 -3.44 -5.72
C ASN A 32 -8.02 -3.88 -6.52
N ASN A 33 -8.00 -5.14 -6.93
CA ASN A 33 -6.89 -5.69 -7.71
C ASN A 33 -6.73 -4.96 -9.06
N GLY A 34 -5.52 -4.48 -9.36
CA GLY A 34 -5.23 -3.74 -10.60
C GLY A 34 -5.70 -2.27 -10.60
N GLU A 35 -6.30 -1.79 -9.52
CA GLU A 35 -6.82 -0.43 -9.43
C GLU A 35 -5.72 0.60 -9.10
N LYS A 36 -5.97 1.85 -9.49
CA LYS A 36 -5.23 3.03 -9.02
C LYS A 36 -6.12 3.84 -8.10
N GLN A 37 -5.67 4.09 -6.88
CA GLN A 37 -6.35 4.94 -5.91
C GLN A 37 -5.59 6.26 -5.75
N LYS A 38 -6.31 7.38 -5.86
CA LYS A 38 -5.76 8.71 -5.56
C LYS A 38 -6.15 9.11 -4.14
N LEU A 39 -5.21 9.70 -3.40
CA LEU A 39 -5.40 10.25 -2.07
C LEU A 39 -4.91 11.69 -2.08
N GLU A 40 -5.80 12.64 -1.78
CA GLU A 40 -5.42 14.03 -1.55
C GLU A 40 -4.95 14.18 -0.11
N LEU A 41 -3.69 14.55 0.07
CA LEU A 41 -3.07 14.72 1.38
C LEU A 41 -2.53 16.14 1.53
N SER A 42 -2.42 16.61 2.76
CA SER A 42 -1.75 17.88 3.05
C SER A 42 -0.25 17.76 2.78
N ASN A 43 0.41 18.88 2.54
CA ASN A 43 1.87 18.92 2.54
C ASN A 43 2.43 18.41 3.88
N GLY A 44 3.66 17.92 3.84
CA GLY A 44 4.41 17.48 5.01
C GLY A 44 4.60 15.96 5.10
N LYS A 45 5.08 15.52 6.26
CA LYS A 45 5.37 14.13 6.56
C LYS A 45 4.12 13.25 6.76
N HIS A 46 4.09 12.11 6.06
CA HIS A 46 3.05 11.08 6.20
C HIS A 46 3.64 9.67 6.29
N TYR A 47 2.91 8.80 6.97
CA TYR A 47 3.20 7.37 7.08
C TYR A 47 2.07 6.60 6.41
N ILE A 48 2.37 5.91 5.33
CA ILE A 48 1.40 5.15 4.54
C ILE A 48 1.63 3.66 4.76
N GLN A 49 0.56 2.90 5.00
CA GLN A 49 0.62 1.46 5.15
C GLN A 49 -0.57 0.80 4.45
N ALA A 50 -0.35 -0.34 3.82
CA ALA A 50 -1.39 -1.19 3.28
C ALA A 50 -1.69 -2.36 4.24
N LYS A 51 -2.96 -2.75 4.36
CA LYS A 51 -3.39 -3.88 5.19
C LYS A 51 -4.35 -4.81 4.47
N ILE A 52 -4.23 -6.09 4.78
CA ILE A 52 -5.11 -7.16 4.31
C ILE A 52 -5.21 -8.22 5.40
N ASP A 53 -6.43 -8.51 5.86
CA ASP A 53 -6.68 -9.41 6.98
C ASP A 53 -5.80 -9.06 8.22
N TRP A 54 -4.99 -10.00 8.72
CA TRP A 54 -4.02 -9.77 9.81
C TRP A 54 -2.62 -9.37 9.31
N CYS A 55 -2.44 -9.22 8.00
CA CYS A 55 -1.18 -8.88 7.36
C CYS A 55 -1.09 -7.40 6.99
N THR A 56 0.13 -6.89 6.87
CA THR A 56 0.45 -5.50 6.52
C THR A 56 1.54 -5.41 5.46
N SER A 57 1.76 -4.20 4.95
CA SER A 57 2.99 -3.81 4.27
C SER A 57 4.02 -3.22 5.22
N ASN A 58 5.22 -2.95 4.69
CA ASN A 58 6.11 -1.94 5.24
C ASN A 58 5.38 -0.61 5.43
N ILE A 59 5.81 0.17 6.42
CA ILE A 59 5.41 1.56 6.55
C ILE A 59 6.27 2.35 5.56
N LEU A 60 5.62 3.04 4.64
CA LEU A 60 6.28 3.95 3.71
C LEU A 60 6.16 5.37 4.25
N GLU A 61 7.30 5.92 4.64
CA GLU A 61 7.44 7.32 5.05
C GLU A 61 7.66 8.19 3.81
N VAL A 62 6.85 9.24 3.65
CA VAL A 62 6.95 10.20 2.54
C VAL A 62 6.84 11.62 3.05
N GLU A 63 7.67 12.51 2.50
CA GLU A 63 7.54 13.96 2.66
C GLU A 63 6.82 14.51 1.43
N LEU A 64 5.57 14.95 1.61
CA LEU A 64 4.75 15.41 0.49
C LEU A 64 4.94 16.91 0.26
N ILE A 65 5.63 17.24 -0.82
CA ILE A 65 5.73 18.60 -1.39
C ILE A 65 5.08 18.69 -2.77
N GLU A 66 4.96 17.55 -3.45
CA GLU A 66 4.41 17.39 -4.80
C GLU A 66 3.68 16.04 -4.92
N ASP A 67 3.06 15.82 -6.07
CA ASP A 67 2.36 14.58 -6.38
C ASP A 67 3.35 13.42 -6.48
N ILE A 68 2.99 12.26 -5.94
CA ILE A 68 3.85 11.07 -5.98
C ILE A 68 3.08 9.83 -6.44
N ASN A 69 3.81 8.92 -7.06
CA ASN A 69 3.32 7.60 -7.42
C ASN A 69 3.88 6.55 -6.46
N ILE A 70 3.04 5.64 -6.00
CA ILE A 70 3.41 4.51 -5.15
C ILE A 70 2.93 3.23 -5.80
N LYS A 71 3.80 2.24 -5.91
CA LYS A 71 3.45 0.88 -6.34
C LYS A 71 3.14 0.04 -5.10
N LEU A 72 1.99 -0.63 -5.12
CA LEU A 72 1.58 -1.63 -4.13
C LEU A 72 1.64 -3.02 -4.76
N MET A 73 2.45 -3.90 -4.18
CA MET A 73 2.66 -5.27 -4.66
C MET A 73 2.68 -6.27 -3.50
N LYS A 74 2.58 -7.56 -3.78
CA LYS A 74 2.91 -8.60 -2.81
C LYS A 74 4.40 -8.62 -2.47
N GLY A 75 4.73 -8.88 -1.21
CA GLY A 75 6.09 -9.12 -0.75
C GLY A 75 6.62 -10.50 -1.19
N LYS A 76 7.95 -10.61 -1.36
CA LYS A 76 8.64 -11.83 -1.84
C LYS A 76 8.54 -13.03 -0.87
N GLY A 77 8.16 -14.21 -1.32
CA GLY A 77 8.14 -15.42 -0.48
C GLY A 77 6.79 -16.15 -0.48
N SER A 78 6.75 -17.34 0.11
CA SER A 78 5.56 -18.18 0.07
C SER A 78 4.42 -17.59 0.89
N ALA A 79 3.18 -17.78 0.42
CA ALA A 79 1.99 -17.31 1.13
C ALA A 79 1.91 -17.91 2.55
N LEU A 80 2.25 -19.20 2.69
CA LEU A 80 2.20 -19.92 3.96
C LEU A 80 3.15 -19.33 5.00
N TYR A 81 4.41 -19.03 4.63
CA TYR A 81 5.39 -18.42 5.54
C TYR A 81 4.96 -17.02 5.95
N ARG A 82 4.39 -16.24 5.04
CA ARG A 82 4.05 -14.85 5.31
C ARG A 82 2.78 -14.72 6.16
N THR A 83 1.80 -15.62 6.03
CA THR A 83 0.62 -15.57 6.90
C THR A 83 0.90 -16.01 8.33
N THR A 84 1.97 -16.78 8.57
CA THR A 84 2.38 -17.24 9.91
C THR A 84 3.51 -16.40 10.54
N PHE A 85 4.57 -16.10 9.79
CA PHE A 85 5.79 -15.46 10.33
C PHE A 85 6.11 -14.09 9.70
N GLY A 86 5.72 -13.87 8.45
CA GLY A 86 6.05 -12.66 7.68
C GLY A 86 4.90 -11.67 7.50
N PHE A 87 3.93 -11.64 8.42
CA PHE A 87 2.65 -10.95 8.21
C PHE A 87 2.83 -9.44 8.02
N LYS A 88 3.87 -8.85 8.62
CA LYS A 88 4.15 -7.41 8.52
C LYS A 88 4.65 -6.93 7.16
N GLU A 89 5.13 -7.85 6.33
CA GLU A 89 5.72 -7.54 5.03
C GLU A 89 4.99 -8.24 3.88
N TYR A 90 3.82 -8.82 4.15
CA TYR A 90 3.03 -9.58 3.17
C TYR A 90 2.75 -8.76 1.90
N LEU A 91 2.54 -7.45 2.09
CA LEU A 91 2.48 -6.45 1.02
C LEU A 91 3.75 -5.60 1.04
N LEU A 92 3.99 -4.88 -0.06
CA LEU A 92 5.09 -3.94 -0.19
C LEU A 92 4.60 -2.66 -0.86
N LEU A 93 4.91 -1.52 -0.24
CA LEU A 93 4.76 -0.19 -0.79
C LEU A 93 6.14 0.36 -1.17
N GLN A 94 6.26 0.82 -2.42
CA GLN A 94 7.49 1.40 -2.94
C GLN A 94 7.16 2.64 -3.78
N LEU A 95 7.99 3.68 -3.72
CA LEU A 95 7.88 4.81 -4.63
C LEU A 95 8.02 4.33 -6.07
N GLY A 96 7.08 4.75 -6.91
CA GLY A 96 7.17 4.55 -8.35
C GLY A 96 8.16 5.56 -8.92
N VAL A 97 9.30 5.07 -9.39
CA VAL A 97 10.11 5.80 -10.37
C VAL A 97 9.48 5.50 -11.73
N ASP A 98 9.14 6.55 -12.47
CA ASP A 98 8.73 6.46 -13.88
C ASP A 98 9.94 6.08 -14.76
#